data_AF-A0A8T1A2T6-F1
#
_entry.id   AF-A0A8T1A2T6-F1
#
_cell.length_a   1.000
_cell.length_b   1.000
_cell.length_c   1.000
_cell.angle_alpha   90.00
_cell.angle_beta   90.00
_cell.angle_gamma   90.00
#
_symmetry.space_group_name_H-M   'P 1'
#
loop_
_entity.id
_entity.type
_entity.pdbx_description
1 polymer ?
#
loop_
_entity_poly.entity_id
_entity_poly.type
_entity_poly.pdbx_seq_one_letter_code
_entity_poly.pdbx_strand_id
1 'polypeptide(L)'
;MAQSAQTTITGKANGTYTYVAELTNSKGTTRSEVLTVQIANAVPGKAVLSQDNWDGDGNYKVTMNLWWGTNATEYRLYENGQLIDTKALNAVTPNAQSAVTDVSGHANGTYTYRAELINAAGVTSTETITVKVTKSVSLPAAS
;
A
#
# COMPACT_ATOMS: atom_id res chain seq x y z
N MET A 1 -22.47 -43.00 -4.88
CA MET A 1 -22.45 -41.59 -5.31
C MET A 1 -21.76 -40.78 -4.24
N ALA A 2 -20.93 -39.80 -4.61
CA ALA A 2 -20.28 -38.88 -3.67
C ALA A 2 -21.05 -37.54 -3.63
N GLN A 3 -21.03 -36.85 -2.49
CA GLN A 3 -21.52 -35.48 -2.34
C GLN A 3 -20.33 -34.53 -2.22
N SER A 4 -20.46 -33.31 -2.75
CA SER A 4 -19.44 -32.26 -2.65
C SER A 4 -20.08 -30.93 -2.26
N ALA A 5 -19.30 -30.10 -1.57
CA ALA A 5 -19.65 -28.73 -1.22
C ALA A 5 -18.39 -27.86 -1.30
N GLN A 6 -18.54 -26.60 -1.68
CA GLN A 6 -17.46 -25.63 -1.80
C GLN A 6 -17.88 -24.30 -1.17
N THR A 7 -16.94 -23.63 -0.51
CA THR A 7 -17.11 -22.27 -0.02
C THR A 7 -15.86 -21.45 -0.30
N THR A 8 -16.04 -20.17 -0.60
CA THR A 8 -14.95 -19.22 -0.84
C THR A 8 -14.70 -18.42 0.43
N ILE A 9 -13.45 -18.39 0.89
CA ILE A 9 -13.02 -17.61 2.04
C ILE A 9 -12.13 -16.47 1.53
N THR A 10 -12.52 -15.22 1.78
CA THR A 10 -11.79 -14.02 1.34
C THR A 10 -11.49 -13.08 2.51
N GLY A 11 -10.64 -12.08 2.28
CA GLY A 11 -10.43 -10.96 3.22
C GLY A 11 -9.71 -11.31 4.53
N LYS A 12 -9.02 -12.44 4.59
CA LYS A 12 -8.28 -12.87 5.78
C LYS A 12 -6.96 -12.11 5.89
N ALA A 13 -6.67 -11.59 7.09
CA ALA A 13 -5.39 -10.99 7.41
C ALA A 13 -4.27 -12.05 7.49
N ASN A 14 -3.02 -11.60 7.56
CA ASN A 14 -1.88 -12.49 7.80
C ASN A 14 -2.08 -13.31 9.07
N GLY A 15 -1.80 -14.61 8.99
CA GLY A 15 -1.96 -15.53 10.10
C GLY A 15 -2.17 -16.97 9.65
N THR A 16 -2.30 -17.83 10.65
CA THR A 16 -2.57 -19.25 10.46
C THR A 16 -4.01 -19.53 10.85
N TYR A 17 -4.77 -20.12 9.94
CA TYR A 17 -6.17 -20.45 10.12
C TYR A 17 -6.36 -21.96 10.05
N THR A 18 -7.21 -22.49 10.92
CA THR A 18 -7.60 -23.90 10.89
C THR A 18 -9.06 -24.02 10.49
N TYR A 19 -9.35 -24.96 9.60
CA TYR A 19 -10.69 -25.22 9.08
C TYR A 19 -11.04 -26.69 9.27
N VAL A 20 -12.32 -26.93 9.52
CA VAL A 20 -12.93 -28.26 9.55
C VAL A 20 -14.27 -28.18 8.84
N ALA A 21 -14.64 -29.27 8.17
CA ALA A 21 -15.97 -29.45 7.62
C ALA A 21 -16.75 -30.43 8.51
N GLU A 22 -18.00 -30.09 8.82
CA GLU A 22 -18.92 -30.96 9.53
C GLU A 22 -20.07 -31.34 8.61
N LEU A 23 -20.28 -32.64 8.42
CA LEU A 23 -21.39 -33.18 7.64
C LEU A 23 -22.43 -33.73 8.62
N THR A 24 -23.61 -33.12 8.63
CA THR A 24 -24.71 -33.49 9.52
C THR A 24 -25.87 -34.05 8.72
N ASN A 25 -26.42 -35.18 9.16
CA ASN A 25 -27.69 -35.72 8.68
C ASN A 25 -28.56 -36.13 9.88
N SER A 26 -29.73 -36.72 9.61
CA SER A 26 -30.67 -37.16 10.66
C SER A 26 -30.13 -38.26 11.59
N LYS A 27 -28.95 -38.83 11.31
CA LYS A 27 -28.28 -39.87 12.09
C LYS A 27 -27.07 -39.37 12.86
N GLY A 28 -26.64 -38.12 12.66
CA GLY A 28 -25.53 -37.52 13.40
C GLY A 28 -24.63 -36.63 12.54
N THR A 29 -23.47 -36.30 13.10
CA THR A 29 -22.46 -35.42 12.50
C THR A 29 -21.12 -36.12 12.41
N THR A 30 -20.46 -36.02 11.25
CA THR A 30 -19.08 -36.44 11.04
C THR A 30 -18.22 -35.23 10.71
N ARG A 31 -17.01 -35.16 11.29
CA ARG A 31 -16.06 -34.06 11.10
C ARG A 31 -14.88 -34.49 10.23
N SER A 32 -14.39 -33.58 9.38
CA SER A 32 -13.17 -33.78 8.60
C SER A 32 -11.90 -33.70 9.46
N GLU A 33 -10.76 -34.05 8.86
CA GLU A 33 -9.46 -33.63 9.38
C GLU A 33 -9.32 -32.09 9.40
N VAL A 34 -8.37 -31.60 10.20
CA VAL A 34 -8.07 -30.17 10.29
C VAL A 34 -7.23 -29.73 9.10
N LEU A 35 -7.76 -28.79 8.31
CA LEU A 35 -7.01 -28.09 7.27
C LEU A 35 -6.36 -26.84 7.87
N THR A 36 -5.04 -26.75 7.81
CA THR A 36 -4.29 -25.55 8.23
C THR A 36 -3.89 -24.72 7.01
N VAL A 37 -4.22 -23.43 7.01
CA VAL A 37 -3.92 -22.48 5.93
C VAL A 37 -3.16 -21.30 6.50
N GLN A 38 -2.00 -21.00 5.92
CA GLN A 38 -1.21 -19.82 6.27
C GLN A 38 -1.40 -18.72 5.22
N ILE A 39 -1.62 -17.50 5.71
CA ILE A 39 -1.69 -16.29 4.90
C ILE A 39 -0.54 -15.39 5.32
N ALA A 40 0.34 -15.05 4.37
CA ALA A 40 1.59 -14.34 4.65
C ALA A 40 1.69 -12.95 3.99
N ASN A 41 0.92 -12.68 2.93
CA ASN A 41 1.06 -11.47 2.10
C ASN A 41 -0.27 -10.70 1.96
N ALA A 42 -1.01 -10.49 3.05
CA ALA A 42 -2.27 -9.76 3.02
C ALA A 42 -2.06 -8.23 3.00
N VAL A 43 -1.09 -7.73 3.76
CA VAL A 43 -0.73 -6.29 3.77
C VAL A 43 -0.09 -5.86 2.45
N PRO A 44 -0.14 -4.57 2.07
CA PRO A 44 0.49 -4.11 0.84
C PRO A 44 1.99 -4.44 0.79
N GLY A 45 2.51 -4.69 -0.41
CA GLY A 45 3.95 -4.84 -0.62
C GLY A 45 4.71 -3.54 -0.34
N LYS A 46 6.03 -3.64 -0.17
CA LYS A 46 6.87 -2.48 0.08
C LYS A 46 7.19 -1.75 -1.22
N ALA A 47 6.59 -0.58 -1.42
CA ALA A 47 6.87 0.28 -2.56
C ALA A 47 8.16 1.10 -2.38
N VAL A 48 8.66 1.64 -3.48
CA VAL A 48 9.84 2.53 -3.53
C VAL A 48 9.41 3.91 -4.01
N LEU A 49 9.95 4.95 -3.38
CA LEU A 49 9.80 6.34 -3.81
C LEU A 49 10.97 6.78 -4.70
N SER A 50 10.68 7.63 -5.67
CA SER A 50 11.65 8.38 -6.48
C SER A 50 11.16 9.82 -6.67
N GLN A 51 12.06 10.71 -7.06
CA GLN A 51 11.81 12.15 -7.21
C GLN A 51 12.46 12.70 -8.47
N ASP A 52 11.96 13.84 -8.93
CA ASP A 52 12.30 14.40 -10.24
C ASP A 52 12.87 15.85 -10.24
N ASN A 53 13.35 16.31 -9.08
CA ASN A 53 13.98 17.61 -8.83
C ASN A 53 15.50 17.62 -9.15
N TRP A 54 15.89 17.43 -10.42
CA TRP A 54 17.31 17.51 -10.83
C TRP A 54 17.80 18.96 -11.05
N ASP A 55 16.89 19.89 -11.35
CA ASP A 55 17.20 21.31 -11.54
C ASP A 55 17.26 22.08 -10.22
N GLY A 56 16.54 21.62 -9.20
CA GLY A 56 16.54 22.14 -7.83
C GLY A 56 15.59 23.32 -7.63
N ASP A 57 14.61 23.52 -8.52
CA ASP A 57 13.77 24.74 -8.59
C ASP A 57 12.58 24.74 -7.60
N GLY A 58 12.29 23.60 -6.98
CA GLY A 58 11.18 23.45 -6.03
C GLY A 58 9.87 22.97 -6.66
N ASN A 59 9.88 22.60 -7.94
CA ASN A 59 8.77 21.98 -8.67
C ASN A 59 9.20 20.59 -9.12
N TYR A 60 8.58 19.56 -8.58
CA TYR A 60 8.95 18.19 -8.87
C TYR A 60 7.84 17.21 -8.56
N LYS A 61 7.99 15.99 -9.06
CA LYS A 61 7.11 14.85 -8.82
C LYS A 61 7.77 13.92 -7.82
N VAL A 62 7.01 13.50 -6.81
CA VAL A 62 7.33 12.33 -6.00
C VAL A 62 6.53 11.15 -6.54
N THR A 63 7.22 10.14 -7.03
CA THR A 63 6.62 8.94 -7.64
C THR A 63 6.79 7.75 -6.72
N MET A 64 5.71 7.01 -6.49
CA MET A 64 5.69 5.72 -5.83
C MET A 64 5.54 4.60 -6.87
N ASN A 65 6.37 3.57 -6.77
CA ASN A 65 6.26 2.34 -7.55
C ASN A 65 6.28 1.10 -6.65
N LEU A 66 5.26 0.26 -6.78
CA LEU A 66 5.17 -1.07 -6.22
C LEU A 66 5.29 -2.10 -7.35
N TRP A 67 6.47 -2.69 -7.50
CA TRP A 67 6.75 -3.65 -8.58
C TRP A 67 6.18 -5.05 -8.33
N TRP A 68 6.12 -5.47 -7.06
CA TRP A 68 5.63 -6.78 -6.64
C TRP A 68 5.05 -6.72 -5.23
N GLY A 69 4.12 -7.63 -4.96
CA GLY A 69 3.40 -7.74 -3.70
C GLY A 69 1.95 -7.32 -3.80
N THR A 70 1.22 -7.49 -2.70
CA THR A 70 -0.20 -7.15 -2.63
C THR A 70 -0.38 -5.64 -2.81
N ASN A 71 -1.34 -5.26 -3.64
CA ASN A 71 -1.60 -3.86 -3.94
C ASN A 71 -2.32 -3.19 -2.77
N ALA A 72 -2.15 -1.87 -2.72
CA ALA A 72 -2.92 -1.00 -1.85
C ALA A 72 -4.22 -0.57 -2.53
N THR A 73 -5.18 -0.14 -1.72
CA THR A 73 -6.38 0.59 -2.15
C THR A 73 -6.27 2.09 -1.84
N GLU A 74 -5.28 2.49 -1.06
CA GLU A 74 -5.04 3.89 -0.72
C GLU A 74 -3.53 4.15 -0.56
N TYR A 75 -3.10 5.34 -1.01
CA TYR A 75 -1.76 5.88 -0.87
C TYR A 75 -1.82 7.18 -0.09
N ARG A 76 -0.89 7.35 0.85
CA ARG A 76 -0.70 8.59 1.63
C ARG A 76 0.75 9.04 1.51
N LEU A 77 1.00 10.27 1.09
CA LEU A 77 2.35 10.85 1.06
C LEU A 77 2.54 11.80 2.23
N TYR A 78 3.64 11.61 2.95
CA TYR A 78 4.06 12.47 4.05
C TYR A 78 5.33 13.21 3.66
N GLU A 79 5.36 14.51 3.90
CA GLU A 79 6.53 15.37 3.83
C GLU A 79 6.88 15.86 5.23
N ASN A 80 8.12 15.67 5.67
CA ASN A 80 8.59 16.08 7.00
C ASN A 80 7.67 15.58 8.13
N GLY A 81 7.03 14.42 7.93
CA GLY A 81 6.08 13.82 8.87
C GLY A 81 4.62 14.30 8.72
N GLN A 82 4.36 15.34 7.93
CA GLN A 82 3.02 15.87 7.67
C GLN A 82 2.40 15.24 6.42
N LEU A 83 1.14 14.83 6.50
CA LEU A 83 0.39 14.32 5.34
C LEU A 83 0.16 15.45 4.33
N ILE A 84 0.60 15.27 3.09
CA ILE A 84 0.46 16.26 2.01
C ILE A 84 -0.42 15.80 0.85
N ASP A 85 -0.62 14.49 0.69
CA ASP A 85 -1.44 13.93 -0.39
C ASP A 85 -2.06 12.59 0.01
N THR A 86 -3.25 12.30 -0.51
CA THR A 86 -3.95 11.03 -0.34
C THR A 86 -4.67 10.67 -1.63
N LYS A 87 -4.45 9.44 -2.11
CA LYS A 87 -5.06 8.94 -3.35
C LYS A 87 -5.69 7.57 -3.16
N ALA A 88 -6.90 7.40 -3.68
CA ALA A 88 -7.46 6.07 -3.89
C ALA A 88 -6.68 5.36 -5.00
N LEU A 89 -6.41 4.07 -4.82
CA LEU A 89 -5.70 3.23 -5.77
C LEU A 89 -6.57 2.04 -6.19
N ASN A 90 -6.44 1.63 -7.45
CA ASN A 90 -7.06 0.39 -7.93
C ASN A 90 -6.12 -0.78 -7.64
N ALA A 91 -6.60 -1.78 -6.89
CA ALA A 91 -5.85 -2.97 -6.54
C ALA A 91 -6.04 -4.06 -7.61
N VAL A 92 -4.96 -4.41 -8.31
CA VAL A 92 -4.94 -5.36 -9.43
C VAL A 92 -3.80 -6.39 -9.28
N THR A 93 -3.52 -6.79 -8.04
CA THR A 93 -2.50 -7.81 -7.72
C THR A 93 -2.64 -9.04 -8.61
N PRO A 94 -1.55 -9.54 -9.23
CA PRO A 94 -0.14 -9.25 -8.94
C PRO A 94 0.48 -8.13 -9.78
N ASN A 95 -0.29 -7.36 -10.55
CA ASN A 95 0.27 -6.30 -11.39
C ASN A 95 0.93 -5.20 -10.54
N ALA A 96 1.94 -4.56 -11.13
CA ALA A 96 2.59 -3.41 -10.55
C ALA A 96 1.59 -2.25 -10.35
N GLN A 97 1.87 -1.42 -9.36
CA GLN A 97 1.02 -0.29 -8.97
C GLN A 97 1.88 0.96 -8.78
N SER A 98 1.37 2.13 -9.17
CA SER A 98 2.10 3.39 -9.03
C SER A 98 1.19 4.55 -8.63
N ALA A 99 1.79 5.60 -8.09
CA ALA A 99 1.14 6.88 -7.80
C ALA A 99 2.16 8.01 -7.98
N VAL A 100 1.69 9.21 -8.34
CA VAL A 100 2.53 10.40 -8.52
C VAL A 100 1.90 11.56 -7.77
N THR A 101 2.68 12.27 -6.96
CA THR A 101 2.28 13.53 -6.31
C THR A 101 3.11 14.67 -6.91
N ASP A 102 2.43 15.71 -7.39
CA ASP A 102 3.05 16.95 -7.84
C ASP A 102 3.35 17.86 -6.65
N VAL A 103 4.59 18.28 -6.52
CA VAL A 103 5.09 19.25 -5.53
C VAL A 103 5.48 20.52 -6.29
N SER A 104 5.09 21.69 -5.78
CA SER A 104 5.40 22.96 -6.44
C SER A 104 5.59 24.08 -5.42
N GLY A 105 6.41 25.07 -5.78
CA GLY A 105 6.63 26.26 -4.96
C GLY A 105 7.42 26.02 -3.67
N HIS A 106 8.13 24.89 -3.55
CA HIS A 106 8.95 24.63 -2.38
C HIS A 106 10.12 25.60 -2.31
N ALA A 107 10.33 26.20 -1.14
CA ALA A 107 11.47 27.06 -0.88
C ALA A 107 12.78 26.27 -0.78
N ASN A 108 13.92 26.95 -0.91
CA ASN A 108 15.24 26.39 -0.68
C ASN A 108 15.30 25.70 0.68
N GLY A 109 15.67 24.42 0.66
CA GLY A 109 15.53 23.58 1.84
C GLY A 109 15.77 22.11 1.54
N THR A 110 15.60 21.29 2.57
CA THR A 110 15.68 19.84 2.50
C THR A 110 14.37 19.26 3.01
N TYR A 111 13.77 18.39 2.22
CA TYR A 111 12.45 17.81 2.47
C TYR A 111 12.56 16.29 2.47
N THR A 112 11.99 15.64 3.48
CA THR A 112 11.99 14.17 3.61
C THR A 112 10.61 13.63 3.30
N TYR A 113 10.53 12.65 2.41
CA TYR A 113 9.28 12.03 1.99
C TYR A 113 9.20 10.57 2.44
N ARG A 114 8.03 10.17 2.95
CA ARG A 114 7.64 8.78 3.24
C ARG A 114 6.24 8.55 2.70
N ALA A 115 5.96 7.39 2.12
CA ALA A 115 4.60 7.02 1.77
C ALA A 115 4.09 5.85 2.60
N GLU A 116 2.78 5.81 2.79
CA GLU A 116 2.05 4.65 3.31
C GLU A 116 1.14 4.10 2.22
N LEU A 117 1.18 2.77 2.07
CA LEU A 117 0.28 1.99 1.25
C LEU A 117 -0.69 1.25 2.17
N ILE A 118 -1.99 1.39 1.94
CA ILE A 118 -3.05 0.88 2.82
C ILE A 118 -4.00 -0.02 2.05
N ASN A 119 -4.37 -1.17 2.63
CA ASN A 119 -5.52 -1.97 2.23
C ASN A 119 -6.27 -2.49 3.46
N ALA A 120 -7.33 -3.27 3.26
CA ALA A 120 -8.14 -3.82 4.35
C ALA A 120 -7.36 -4.73 5.33
N ALA A 121 -6.20 -5.26 4.94
CA ALA A 121 -5.36 -6.09 5.80
C ALA A 121 -4.33 -5.29 6.60
N GLY A 122 -4.08 -4.02 6.25
CA GLY A 122 -3.20 -3.14 7.02
C GLY A 122 -2.42 -2.14 6.18
N VAL A 123 -1.30 -1.68 6.75
CA VAL A 123 -0.49 -0.57 6.24
C VAL A 123 0.96 -1.02 6.08
N THR A 124 1.60 -0.61 4.99
CA THR A 124 3.05 -0.76 4.75
C THR A 124 3.65 0.61 4.42
N SER A 125 4.71 0.99 5.16
CA SER A 125 5.46 2.22 4.88
C SER A 125 6.62 1.96 3.89
N THR A 126 6.90 2.96 3.04
CA THR A 126 8.12 2.99 2.24
C THR A 126 9.34 3.37 3.08
N GLU A 127 10.54 3.16 2.53
CA GLU A 127 11.71 3.92 2.99
C GLU A 127 11.52 5.42 2.71
N THR A 128 12.28 6.25 3.43
CA THR A 128 12.29 7.69 3.18
C THR A 128 13.22 8.08 2.04
N ILE A 129 12.82 9.06 1.22
CA ILE A 129 13.74 9.76 0.31
C ILE A 129 13.91 11.22 0.75
N THR A 130 15.01 11.84 0.35
CA THR A 130 15.30 13.25 0.64
C THR A 130 15.43 14.04 -0.66
N VAL A 131 14.75 15.19 -0.74
CA VAL A 131 14.82 16.12 -1.85
C VAL A 131 15.44 17.43 -1.36
N LYS A 132 16.45 17.92 -2.09
CA LYS A 132 17.09 19.20 -1.80
C LYS A 132 16.69 20.24 -2.84
N VAL A 133 16.07 21.32 -2.41
CA VAL A 133 15.73 22.47 -3.24
C VAL A 133 16.81 23.54 -3.03
N THR A 134 17.42 24.00 -4.12
CA THR A 134 18.56 24.94 -4.06
C THR A 134 18.39 26.18 -4.94
N LYS A 135 17.40 26.19 -5.83
CA LYS A 135 17.13 27.25 -6.80
C LYS A 135 15.65 27.66 -6.79
N SER A 136 14.97 27.56 -5.65
CA SER A 136 13.62 28.09 -5.52
C SER A 136 13.62 29.59 -5.77
N VAL A 137 12.73 30.06 -6.63
CA VAL A 137 12.50 31.50 -6.77
C VAL A 137 11.53 31.93 -5.68
N SER A 138 11.98 32.75 -4.73
CA SER A 138 11.07 33.38 -3.77
C SER A 138 10.17 34.37 -4.51
N LEU A 139 8.85 34.21 -4.43
CA LEU A 139 7.92 35.27 -4.84
C LEU A 139 8.22 36.53 -4.01
N PRO A 140 8.31 37.73 -4.62
CA PRO A 140 8.47 38.97 -3.85
C PRO A 140 7.29 39.13 -2.89
N ALA A 141 7.58 39.57 -1.65
CA ALA A 141 6.54 39.88 -0.68
C ALA A 141 5.57 40.91 -1.28
N ALA A 142 4.28 40.60 -1.29
CA ALA A 142 3.26 41.57 -1.67
C ALA A 142 3.36 42.79 -0.75
N SER A 143 3.54 43.96 -1.37
CA SER A 143 3.62 45.27 -0.69
C SER A 143 2.24 45.74 -0.23
#